data_AF-A0A0N5DAA4-F1
#
_entry.id   AF-A0A0N5DAA4-F1
#
_cell.length_a   1.000
_cell.length_b   1.000
_cell.length_c   1.000
_cell.angle_alpha   90.00
_cell.angle_beta   90.00
_cell.angle_gamma   90.00
#
_symmetry.space_group_name_H-M   'P 1'
#
loop_
_entity.id
_entity.type
_entity.pdbx_description
1 polymer ?
#
loop_
_entity_poly.entity_id
_entity_poly.type
_entity_poly.pdbx_seq_one_letter_code
_entity_poly.pdbx_strand_id
1 'polypeptide(L)' 'MLAEISSVCLEECPDFCPDLENLECSELARDPCDCCIVCMHQPGELCGPAIAACRYPSLCYPLPSQTSLGTCSDGMFEAV' A
#
# COMPACT_ATOMS: atom_id res chain seq x y z
N MET A 1 2.12 21.70 1.11
CA MET A 1 3.15 20.68 1.42
C MET A 1 2.53 19.33 1.14
N LEU A 2 2.90 18.69 0.03
CA LEU A 2 2.50 17.32 -0.25
C LEU A 2 3.23 16.46 0.78
N ALA A 3 2.51 15.98 1.79
CA ALA A 3 3.06 15.13 2.83
C ALA A 3 3.77 13.94 2.18
N GLU A 4 4.93 13.57 2.75
CA GLU A 4 5.82 12.50 2.34
C GLU A 4 5.16 11.11 2.44
N ILE A 5 4.12 10.86 1.64
CA ILE A 5 3.47 9.55 1.47
C ILE A 5 4.42 8.57 0.72
N SER A 6 5.58 9.07 0.29
CA SER A 6 6.56 8.38 -0.55
C SER A 6 7.66 7.64 0.23
N SER A 7 7.35 6.99 1.36
CA SER A 7 8.33 6.13 2.05
C SER A 7 8.13 4.63 1.79
N VAL A 8 7.01 4.23 1.16
CA VAL A 8 6.70 2.82 0.84
C VAL A 8 7.04 2.45 -0.61
N CYS A 9 7.34 3.46 -1.45
CA CYS A 9 7.74 3.22 -2.83
C CYS A 9 9.24 3.00 -2.95
N LEU A 10 9.58 1.89 -3.59
CA LEU A 10 10.93 1.65 -4.09
C LEU A 10 11.23 2.67 -5.20
N GLU A 11 12.51 2.98 -5.42
CA GLU A 11 12.94 3.86 -6.53
C GLU A 11 12.54 3.30 -7.90
N GLU A 12 12.34 1.99 -7.98
CA GLU A 12 11.95 1.27 -9.20
C GLU A 12 10.79 0.32 -8.91
N CYS A 13 9.91 0.13 -9.91
CA CYS A 13 8.83 -0.85 -9.83
C CYS A 13 9.41 -2.27 -9.69
N PRO A 14 8.77 -3.16 -8.92
CA PRO A 14 9.20 -4.55 -8.86
C PRO A 14 9.06 -5.20 -10.25
N ASP A 15 10.00 -6.07 -10.63
CA ASP A 15 9.93 -6.87 -11.86
C ASP A 15 8.71 -7.81 -11.90
N PHE A 16 8.10 -8.09 -10.75
CA PHE A 16 6.97 -9.00 -10.64
C PHE A 16 5.76 -8.33 -9.98
N CYS A 17 4.66 -8.30 -10.71
CA CYS A 17 3.32 -7.96 -10.21
C CYS A 17 2.47 -9.24 -10.11
N PRO A 18 1.52 -9.30 -9.17
CA PRO A 18 0.58 -10.42 -9.10
C PRO A 18 -0.31 -10.49 -10.35
N ASP A 19 -0.63 -11.70 -10.80
CA ASP A 19 -1.57 -11.92 -11.90
C ASP A 19 -2.99 -11.55 -11.47
N LEU A 20 -3.66 -10.73 -12.29
CA LEU A 20 -5.04 -10.27 -12.06
C LEU A 20 -6.03 -11.42 -11.84
N GLU A 21 -5.81 -12.56 -12.51
CA GLU A 21 -6.68 -13.74 -12.46
C GLU A 21 -6.65 -14.43 -11.10
N ASN A 22 -5.56 -14.23 -10.34
CA ASN A 22 -5.34 -14.82 -9.02
C ASN A 22 -5.70 -13.87 -7.86
N LEU A 23 -6.09 -12.63 -8.16
CA LEU A 23 -6.51 -11.65 -7.16
C LEU A 23 -7.98 -11.87 -6.77
N GLU A 24 -8.21 -12.57 -5.67
CA GLU A 24 -9.56 -12.76 -5.11
C GLU A 24 -9.93 -11.62 -4.15
N CYS A 25 -10.38 -10.49 -4.68
CA CYS A 25 -10.85 -9.36 -3.88
C CYS A 25 -12.03 -8.61 -4.51
N SER A 26 -12.79 -7.91 -3.68
CA SER A 26 -13.99 -7.18 -4.11
C SER A 26 -13.66 -5.91 -4.89
N GLU A 27 -12.49 -5.30 -4.65
CA GLU A 27 -12.09 -4.05 -5.27
C GLU A 27 -10.59 -4.09 -5.62
N LEU A 28 -10.26 -3.67 -6.84
CA LEU A 28 -8.90 -3.57 -7.35
C LEU A 28 -8.49 -2.09 -7.43
N ALA A 29 -7.22 -1.83 -7.17
CA ALA A 29 -6.60 -0.52 -7.38
C ALA A 29 -5.16 -0.70 -7.85
N ARG A 30 -4.57 0.40 -8.32
CA ARG A 30 -3.12 0.42 -8.48
C ARG A 30 -2.46 0.59 -7.13
N ASP A 31 -1.32 -0.05 -6.95
CA ASP A 31 -0.51 0.09 -5.75
C ASP A 31 -0.02 1.55 -5.57
N PRO A 32 0.46 1.93 -4.38
CA PRO A 32 0.84 3.32 -4.09
C PRO A 32 1.89 3.92 -5.03
N CYS A 33 2.62 3.06 -5.75
CA CYS A 33 3.71 3.43 -6.66
C CYS A 33 3.30 3.40 -8.13
N ASP A 34 2.01 3.17 -8.42
CA ASP A 34 1.43 3.10 -9.77
C ASP A 34 2.06 2.00 -10.67
N CYS A 35 2.62 0.96 -10.06
CA CYS A 35 3.36 -0.12 -10.71
C CYS A 35 2.47 -1.33 -11.03
N CYS A 36 1.72 -1.80 -10.05
CA CYS A 36 0.97 -3.05 -10.13
C CYS A 36 -0.52 -2.83 -9.85
N ILE A 37 -1.39 -3.64 -10.47
CA ILE A 37 -2.77 -3.76 -10.01
C ILE A 37 -2.80 -4.75 -8.87
N VAL A 38 -3.36 -4.33 -7.74
CA VAL A 38 -3.42 -5.07 -6.48
C VAL A 38 -4.80 -4.93 -5.86
N CYS A 39 -5.07 -5.71 -4.82
CA CYS A 39 -6.30 -5.60 -4.06
C CYS A 39 -6.32 -4.34 -3.20
N MET A 40 -7.51 -3.76 -3.03
CA MET A 40 -7.74 -2.75 -2.01
C MET A 40 -8.03 -3.39 -0.65
N HIS A 41 -7.32 -2.91 0.36
CA HIS A 41 -7.38 -3.35 1.74
C HIS A 41 -7.95 -2.24 2.65
N GLN A 42 -8.58 -2.67 3.74
CA GLN A 42 -9.19 -1.83 4.77
C GLN A 42 -8.18 -1.43 5.87
N PRO A 43 -8.49 -0.42 6.70
CA PRO A 43 -7.71 -0.12 7.89
C PRO A 43 -7.37 -1.36 8.73
N GLY A 44 -6.12 -1.48 9.16
CA GLY A 44 -5.59 -2.60 9.94
C GLY A 44 -5.02 -3.75 9.10
N GLU A 45 -5.27 -3.78 7.79
CA GLU A 45 -4.71 -4.79 6.89
C GLU A 45 -3.33 -4.36 6.33
N LEU A 46 -2.56 -5.33 5.84
CA LEU A 46 -1.24 -5.09 5.28
C LEU A 46 -1.32 -4.38 3.92
N CYS A 47 -0.34 -3.54 3.62
CA CYS A 47 -0.21 -2.85 2.35
C CYS A 47 1.26 -2.74 1.93
N GLY A 48 1.49 -2.46 0.65
CA GLY A 48 2.84 -2.34 0.10
C GLY A 48 2.89 -2.56 -1.41
N PRO A 49 4.03 -2.26 -2.05
CA PRO A 49 4.23 -2.47 -3.48
C PRO A 49 3.97 -3.93 -3.86
N ALA A 50 3.24 -4.15 -4.95
CA ALA A 50 2.82 -5.47 -5.43
C ALA A 50 2.02 -6.34 -4.43
N ILE A 51 1.56 -5.78 -3.32
CA ILE A 51 0.82 -6.51 -2.27
C ILE A 51 -0.62 -6.02 -2.20
N ALA A 52 -0.82 -4.77 -1.79
CA ALA A 52 -2.14 -4.17 -1.63
C ALA A 52 -2.06 -2.65 -1.52
N ALA A 53 -3.12 -2.00 -2.00
CA ALA A 53 -3.38 -0.58 -1.82
C ALA A 53 -4.39 -0.38 -0.68
N CYS A 54 -4.38 0.78 -0.03
CA CYS A 54 -5.34 1.09 1.01
C CYS A 54 -6.58 1.77 0.43
N ARG A 55 -7.76 1.38 0.93
CA ARG A 55 -9.02 2.03 0.58
C ARG A 55 -9.02 3.46 1.12
N TYR A 56 -9.27 4.44 0.25
CA TYR A 56 -9.42 5.84 0.67
C TYR A 56 -10.51 5.98 1.78
N PRO A 57 -10.30 6.77 2.85
CA PRO A 57 -9.23 7.76 3.06
C PRO A 57 -7.95 7.22 3.74
N SER A 58 -7.83 5.90 3.91
CA SER A 58 -6.69 5.29 4.59
C SER A 58 -5.41 5.37 3.76
N LEU A 59 -4.26 5.48 4.44
CA LEU A 59 -2.94 5.49 3.82
C LEU A 59 -2.10 4.30 4.31
N CYS A 60 -1.12 3.91 3.50
CA CYS A 60 -0.20 2.84 3.86
C CYS A 60 0.95 3.39 4.73
N TYR A 61 0.98 3.03 6.01
CA TYR A 61 2.04 3.46 6.93
C TYR A 61 3.09 2.36 7.10
N PRO A 62 4.39 2.65 6.95
CA PRO A 62 5.44 1.63 6.99
C PRO A 62 5.54 0.97 8.37
N LEU A 63 5.88 -0.32 8.38
CA LEU A 63 6.20 -1.05 9.61
C LEU A 63 7.63 -0.71 10.08
N PRO A 64 7.89 -0.60 11.40
CA PRO A 64 9.17 -0.12 11.95
C PRO A 64 10.40 -1.00 11.63
N SER A 65 10.22 -2.19 11.05
CA SER A 65 11.32 -3.10 10.70
C SER A 65 11.28 -3.57 9.25
N GLN A 66 10.36 -3.06 8.43
CA GLN A 66 10.21 -3.48 7.04
C GLN A 66 9.95 -2.27 6.15
N THR A 67 10.88 -1.99 5.25
CA THR A 67 10.82 -0.82 4.35
C THR A 67 9.80 -0.98 3.22
N SER A 68 9.44 -2.22 2.89
CA SER A 68 8.56 -2.55 1.76
C SER A 68 7.16 -2.98 2.21
N LEU A 69 6.85 -2.93 3.51
CA LEU A 69 5.55 -3.32 4.06
C LEU A 69 5.03 -2.27 5.01
N GLY A 70 3.72 -2.07 4.99
CA GLY A 70 3.00 -1.20 5.89
C GLY A 70 1.66 -1.78 6.33
N THR A 71 0.92 -0.97 7.07
CA THR A 71 -0.47 -1.23 7.44
C THR A 71 -1.33 -0.06 6.97
N CYS A 72 -2.51 -0.37 6.43
CA CYS A 72 -3.50 0.64 6.11
C CYS A 72 -4.02 1.27 7.39
N SER A 73 -3.95 2.60 7.49
CA SER A 73 -4.48 3.32 8.65
C SER A 73 -5.15 4.61 8.20
N ASP A 74 -6.29 4.92 8.81
CA ASP A 74 -6.91 6.23 8.71
C ASP A 74 -6.05 7.20 9.51
N GLY A 75 -5.47 8.20 8.84
CA GLY A 75 -4.45 9.07 9.42
C GLY A 75 -4.92 9.82 10.67
N MET A 76 -4.71 9.22 11.84
CA MET A 76 -4.53 9.86 13.15
C MET A 76 -3.62 8.96 14.00
N PHE A 77 -2.30 9.06 13.82
CA PHE A 77 -1.38 8.76 14.91
C PHE A 77 -0.95 10.09 15.52
N GLU A 78 -1.48 10.41 16.71
CA GLU A 78 -0.80 11.31 17.64
C GLU A 78 0.58 10.69 17.91
N ALA A 79 1.64 11.38 17.50
CA ALA A 79 2.98 11.05 17.96
C ALA A 79 3.04 11.33 19.46
N VAL A 80 3.19 10.27 20.28
CA VAL A 80 3.58 10.37 21.69
C VAL A 80 5.09 10.38 21.79
#